data_AF-A0A7X6WYT5-F1
#
_entry.id   AF-A0A7X6WYT5-F1
#
_cell.length_a   1.000
_cell.length_b   1.000
_cell.length_c   1.000
_cell.angle_alpha   90.00
_cell.angle_beta   90.00
_cell.angle_gamma   90.00
#
_symmetry.space_group_name_H-M   'P 1'
#
loop_
_entity.id
_entity.type
_entity.pdbx_description
1 polymer ?
#
loop_
_entity_poly.entity_id
_entity_poly.type
_entity_poly.pdbx_seq_one_letter_code
_entity_poly.pdbx_strand_id
1 'polypeptide(L)'
;MNKKKLSLLRALFSYFGRSSFVVRRRWARTLGWLAPRLMRSRAHIVRTNLRLAFPDTPATERERWLQRHFHLLAQSVVDRGLCW
;
A
#
# COMPACT_ATOMS: atom_id res chain seq x y z
N MET A 1 21.74 6.50 1.02
CA MET A 1 20.84 5.40 1.46
C MET A 1 21.69 4.26 2.03
N ASN A 2 21.37 3.74 3.22
CA ASN A 2 22.18 2.70 3.89
C ASN A 2 22.29 1.43 3.02
N LYS A 3 23.51 0.91 2.78
CA LYS A 3 23.77 -0.27 1.91
C LYS A 3 22.90 -1.48 2.27
N LYS A 4 22.63 -1.71 3.56
CA LYS A 4 21.76 -2.79 4.04
C LYS A 4 20.32 -2.63 3.56
N LYS A 5 19.79 -1.39 3.56
CA LYS A 5 18.43 -1.08 3.09
C LYS A 5 18.27 -1.35 1.59
N LEU A 6 19.28 -0.97 0.78
CA LEU A 6 19.24 -1.22 -0.66
C LEU A 6 19.28 -2.72 -0.97
N SER A 7 20.12 -3.49 -0.28
CA SER A 7 20.17 -4.95 -0.44
C SER A 7 18.83 -5.60 -0.09
N LEU A 8 18.22 -5.19 1.02
CA LEU A 8 16.91 -5.68 1.44
C LEU A 8 15.81 -5.37 0.40
N LEU A 9 15.76 -4.14 -0.12
CA LEU A 9 14.77 -3.75 -1.12
C LEU A 9 14.94 -4.56 -2.42
N ARG A 10 16.19 -4.78 -2.86
CA ARG A 10 16.49 -5.64 -4.02
C ARG A 10 15.97 -7.06 -3.80
N ALA A 11 16.29 -7.65 -2.65
CA ALA A 11 15.83 -9.00 -2.32
C ALA A 11 14.29 -9.10 -2.30
N LEU A 12 13.61 -8.11 -1.69
CA LEU A 12 12.15 -8.05 -1.63
C LEU A 12 11.52 -7.93 -3.02
N PHE A 13 12.00 -6.99 -3.85
CA PHE A 13 11.44 -6.81 -5.19
C PHE A 13 11.73 -8.00 -6.10
N SER A 14 12.93 -8.59 -6.07
CA SER A 14 13.21 -9.82 -6.83
C SER A 14 12.39 -11.02 -6.34
N TYR A 15 12.03 -11.11 -5.06
CA TYR A 15 11.10 -12.13 -4.57
C TYR A 15 9.70 -11.93 -5.19
N PHE A 16 9.18 -10.71 -5.17
CA PHE A 16 7.86 -10.43 -5.76
C PHE A 16 7.85 -10.57 -7.29
N GLY A 17 8.94 -10.21 -7.97
CA GLY A 17 9.10 -10.40 -9.41
C GLY A 17 9.02 -11.85 -9.85
N ARG A 18 9.59 -12.77 -9.04
CA ARG A 18 9.51 -14.23 -9.28
C ARG A 18 8.24 -14.89 -8.76
N SER A 19 7.43 -14.17 -7.99
CA SER A 19 6.19 -14.70 -7.41
C SER A 19 5.05 -14.67 -8.42
N SER A 20 4.09 -15.60 -8.33
CA SER A 20 2.89 -15.57 -9.16
C SER A 20 1.96 -14.39 -8.80
N PHE A 21 1.05 -14.04 -9.71
CA PHE A 21 0.05 -12.99 -9.47
C PHE A 21 -0.80 -13.26 -8.22
N VAL A 22 -1.16 -14.52 -7.97
CA VAL A 22 -1.96 -14.91 -6.79
C VAL A 22 -1.21 -14.61 -5.49
N VAL A 23 0.09 -14.93 -5.44
CA VAL A 23 0.93 -14.64 -4.27
C VAL A 23 1.05 -13.14 -4.04
N ARG A 24 1.32 -12.37 -5.10
CA ARG A 24 1.39 -10.91 -5.03
C ARG A 24 0.08 -10.29 -4.52
N ARG A 25 -1.06 -10.77 -5.02
CA ARG A 25 -2.39 -10.30 -4.59
C ARG A 25 -2.67 -10.60 -3.11
N ARG A 26 -2.25 -11.77 -2.61
CA ARG A 26 -2.37 -12.11 -1.17
C ARG A 26 -1.54 -11.16 -0.32
N TRP A 27 -0.29 -10.92 -0.71
CA TRP A 27 0.57 -9.94 -0.05
C TRP A 27 -0.04 -8.54 -0.04
N ALA A 28 -0.55 -8.07 -1.19
CA ALA A 28 -1.20 -6.77 -1.29
C ALA A 28 -2.44 -6.64 -0.40
N ARG A 29 -3.24 -7.70 -0.24
CA ARG A 29 -4.37 -7.72 0.70
C ARG A 29 -3.91 -7.57 2.15
N THR A 30 -2.93 -8.38 2.55
CA THR A 30 -2.39 -8.35 3.93
C THR A 30 -1.73 -7.02 4.24
N LEU A 31 -0.86 -6.53 3.35
CA LEU A 31 -0.18 -5.25 3.51
C LEU A 31 -1.16 -4.07 3.48
N GLY A 32 -2.14 -4.09 2.56
CA GLY A 32 -3.16 -3.05 2.47
C GLY A 32 -4.03 -2.94 3.72
N TRP A 33 -4.34 -4.07 4.36
CA TRP A 33 -5.05 -4.09 5.64
C TRP A 33 -4.14 -3.65 6.80
N LEU A 34 -2.89 -4.09 6.84
CA LEU A 34 -1.99 -3.81 7.97
C LEU A 34 -1.45 -2.36 7.96
N ALA A 35 -1.16 -1.82 6.78
CA ALA A 35 -0.55 -0.51 6.59
C ALA A 35 -1.28 0.65 7.32
N PRO A 36 -2.60 0.86 7.19
CA PRO A 36 -3.28 1.96 7.86
C PRO A 36 -3.29 1.83 9.40
N ARG A 37 -3.09 0.63 9.95
CA ARG A 37 -3.03 0.37 11.39
C ARG A 37 -1.65 0.70 11.98
N LEU A 38 -0.58 0.37 11.25
CA LEU A 38 0.80 0.62 11.66
C LEU A 38 1.27 2.04 11.31
N MET A 39 0.88 2.56 10.15
CA MET A 39 1.30 3.86 9.63
C MET A 39 0.25 4.94 9.91
N ARG A 40 -0.12 5.11 11.19
CA ARG A 40 -1.23 6.00 11.62
C ARG A 40 -1.12 7.42 11.07
N SER A 41 0.10 7.98 11.01
CA SER A 41 0.36 9.30 10.42
C SER A 41 -0.01 9.35 8.93
N ARG A 42 0.34 8.33 8.14
CA ARG A 42 -0.02 8.27 6.72
C ARG A 42 -1.52 8.07 6.54
N ALA A 43 -2.15 7.23 7.37
CA ALA A 43 -3.59 7.09 7.35
C ALA A 43 -4.31 8.41 7.66
N HIS A 44 -3.82 9.18 8.64
CA HIS A 44 -4.36 10.50 8.96
C HIS A 44 -4.26 11.47 7.78
N ILE A 45 -3.10 11.52 7.09
CA ILE A 45 -2.93 12.36 5.90
C ILE A 45 -3.94 11.98 4.81
N VAL A 46 -4.11 10.69 4.52
CA VAL A 46 -5.09 10.22 3.53
C VAL A 46 -6.52 10.62 3.93
N ARG A 47 -6.91 10.48 5.20
CA ARG A 47 -8.23 10.95 5.68
C ARG A 47 -8.43 12.44 5.47
N THR A 48 -7.42 13.24 5.83
CA THR A 48 -7.47 14.69 5.65
C THR A 48 -7.59 15.04 4.19
N ASN A 49 -6.80 14.43 3.31
CA ASN A 49 -6.88 14.65 1.86
C ASN A 49 -8.25 14.28 1.30
N LEU A 50 -8.82 13.13 1.70
CA LEU A 50 -10.15 12.72 1.25
C LEU A 50 -11.24 13.67 1.75
N ARG A 51 -11.13 14.18 2.98
CA ARG A 51 -12.08 15.17 3.51
C ARG A 51 -12.01 16.50 2.76
N LEU A 52 -10.81 16.96 2.41
CA LEU A 52 -10.60 18.22 1.70
C LEU A 52 -11.00 18.13 0.22
N ALA A 53 -10.62 17.04 -0.46
CA ALA A 53 -10.91 16.85 -1.89
C ALA A 53 -12.36 16.44 -2.16
N PHE A 54 -13.01 15.76 -1.21
CA PHE A 54 -14.36 15.25 -1.35
C PHE A 54 -15.21 15.63 -0.11
N PRO A 55 -15.50 16.94 0.07
CA PRO A 55 -16.21 17.42 1.25
C PRO A 55 -17.62 16.84 1.37
N ASP A 56 -18.34 16.73 0.25
CA ASP A 56 -19.75 16.28 0.20
C ASP A 56 -19.93 14.76 0.34
N THR A 57 -18.82 14.00 0.31
CA THR A 57 -18.87 12.55 0.46
C THR A 57 -19.03 12.14 1.93
N PRO A 58 -19.94 11.22 2.28
CA PRO A 58 -20.11 10.72 3.63
C PRO A 58 -18.81 10.18 4.24
N ALA A 59 -18.61 10.37 5.54
CA ALA A 59 -17.40 9.91 6.23
C ALA A 59 -17.16 8.40 6.14
N THR A 60 -18.25 7.60 6.12
CA THR A 60 -18.21 6.15 5.94
C THR A 60 -17.65 5.75 4.58
N GLU A 61 -18.05 6.44 3.53
CA GLU A 61 -17.57 6.21 2.17
C GLU A 61 -16.11 6.66 2.01
N ARG A 62 -15.73 7.80 2.60
CA ARG A 62 -14.32 8.21 2.66
C ARG A 62 -13.44 7.20 3.38
N GLU A 63 -13.91 6.56 4.45
CA GLU A 63 -13.14 5.49 5.12
C GLU A 63 -13.00 4.24 4.24
N ARG A 64 -14.05 3.86 3.49
CA ARG A 64 -13.94 2.78 2.49
C ARG A 64 -12.89 3.09 1.43
N TRP A 65 -12.87 4.34 0.94
CA TRP A 65 -11.87 4.80 -0.02
C TRP A 65 -10.46 4.81 0.57
N LEU A 66 -10.30 5.15 1.84
CA LEU A 66 -9.02 5.01 2.53
C LEU A 66 -8.54 3.55 2.52
N GLN A 67 -9.39 2.60 2.91
CA GLN A 67 -9.02 1.18 2.89
C GLN A 67 -8.68 0.71 1.47
N ARG A 68 -9.47 1.15 0.48
CA ARG A 68 -9.21 0.86 -0.94
C ARG A 68 -7.89 1.46 -1.42
N HIS A 69 -7.58 2.69 -1.02
CA HIS A 69 -6.34 3.39 -1.33
C HIS A 69 -5.13 2.59 -0.83
N PHE A 70 -5.12 2.17 0.44
CA PHE A 70 -4.01 1.37 0.98
C PHE A 70 -3.89 0.00 0.31
N HIS A 71 -5.00 -0.64 -0.06
CA HIS A 71 -4.96 -1.88 -0.83
C HIS A 71 -4.33 -1.68 -2.21
N LEU A 72 -4.75 -0.64 -2.96
CA LEU A 72 -4.19 -0.33 -4.28
C LEU A 72 -2.72 0.07 -4.20
N LEU A 73 -2.34 0.83 -3.17
CA LEU A 73 -0.94 1.19 -2.90
C LEU A 73 -0.09 -0.04 -2.59
N ALA A 74 -0.60 -0.97 -1.77
CA ALA A 74 0.11 -2.21 -1.48
C ALA A 74 0.27 -3.07 -2.75
N GLN A 75 -0.78 -3.16 -3.57
CA GLN A 75 -0.73 -3.86 -4.86
C GLN A 75 0.33 -3.24 -5.78
N SER A 76 0.36 -1.91 -5.91
CA SER A 76 1.34 -1.24 -6.79
C SER A 76 2.79 -1.41 -6.32
N VAL A 77 3.04 -1.45 -5.01
CA VAL A 77 4.37 -1.73 -4.46
C VAL A 77 4.81 -3.16 -4.77
N VAL A 78 3.93 -4.14 -4.55
CA VAL A 78 4.24 -5.55 -4.79
C VAL A 78 4.42 -5.83 -6.28
N ASP A 79 3.57 -5.27 -7.14
CA ASP A 79 3.68 -5.44 -8.60
C ASP A 79 4.91 -4.75 -9.17
N ARG A 80 5.48 -3.74 -8.49
CA ARG A 80 6.76 -3.15 -8.90
C ARG A 80 7.92 -4.13 -8.88
N GLY A 81 7.79 -5.25 -8.16
CA GLY A 81 8.73 -6.36 -8.24
C GLY A 81 8.86 -6.96 -9.64
N LEU A 82 7.85 -6.82 -10.51
CA LEU A 82 7.94 -7.26 -11.92
C LEU A 82 8.92 -6.42 -12.75
N CYS A 83 9.20 -5.20 -12.31
CA CYS A 83 10.13 -4.29 -13.00
C CYS A 83 11.56 -4.40 -12.47
N TRP A 84 11.86 -5.40 -11.63
CA TRP A 84 13.10 -5.50 -10.85
C TRP A 84 13.74 -6.89 -10.91
#